data_AF-A0A8W8JPM4-F1
#
_entry.id   AF-A0A8W8JPM4-F1
#
_cell.length_a   1.000
_cell.length_b   1.000
_cell.length_c   1.000
_cell.angle_alpha   90.00
_cell.angle_beta   90.00
_cell.angle_gamma   90.00
#
_symmetry.space_group_name_H-M   'P 1'
#
loop_
_entity.id
_entity.type
_entity.pdbx_description
1 polymer ?
#
loop_
_entity_poly.entity_id
_entity_poly.type
_entity_poly.pdbx_seq_one_letter_code
_entity_poly.pdbx_strand_id
1 'polypeptide(L)'
;MSDQIGSVYYILLADKIGKKKKRGILRTTSKVDVLPGTLLFLTEERFDKQTNILWWILGTSDQENIEIECQPTDTGQLSKTEFALLQPIPVYKERLSILQDQFWLKEGTELQINDHVTVAVKGQPYLKGIIKYKGELPGVKGIQFGIELLGESKGKGSCDGMIRDRQFFTCEQNCGILATIREVRRDQYADRSDQVYQEEQKQIRESGLKEKDRIVLISDNGPEFGEVKWIGILPDSNRMEITVGVEFDNPVGSGTGKYKNHRLFFAKQNHASLVPIMGLMKASVYMEMNQRTGALSNNCLQANGML
;
A
#
# COMPACT_ATOMS: atom_id res chain seq x y z
N MET A 1 -9.16 32.63 -0.09
CA MET A 1 -9.34 32.07 1.27
C MET A 1 -7.94 31.89 1.83
N SER A 2 -7.68 32.58 2.94
CA SER A 2 -6.36 32.91 3.47
C SER A 2 -5.40 31.72 3.57
N ASP A 3 -4.21 31.90 3.03
CA ASP A 3 -3.02 31.12 3.39
C ASP A 3 -2.86 31.11 4.91
N GLN A 4 -3.20 29.99 5.56
CA GLN A 4 -2.88 29.75 6.96
C GLN A 4 -1.39 29.37 7.05
N ILE A 5 -0.56 30.41 7.11
CA ILE A 5 0.86 30.33 7.44
C ILE A 5 0.93 30.02 8.95
N GLY A 6 1.24 28.77 9.31
CA GLY A 6 1.55 28.36 10.68
C GLY A 6 0.74 27.19 11.26
N SER A 7 -0.26 26.66 10.55
CA SER A 7 -1.05 25.55 11.09
C SER A 7 -0.21 24.28 11.24
N VAL A 8 -0.09 23.78 12.46
CA VAL A 8 0.46 22.45 12.74
C VAL A 8 -0.64 21.42 12.51
N TYR A 9 -0.34 20.42 11.68
CA TYR A 9 -1.30 19.40 11.27
C TYR A 9 -1.10 18.13 12.08
N TYR A 10 -2.20 17.43 12.33
CA TYR A 10 -2.19 16.21 13.12
C TYR A 10 -3.12 15.15 12.53
N ILE A 11 -2.90 13.91 12.98
CA ILE A 11 -3.79 12.77 12.76
C ILE A 11 -4.14 12.14 14.09
N LEU A 12 -5.43 11.85 14.30
CA LEU A 12 -5.91 11.26 15.54
C LEU A 12 -5.48 9.79 15.64
N LEU A 13 -4.97 9.36 16.79
CA LEU A 13 -4.52 7.98 17.04
C LEU A 13 -5.45 7.18 17.97
N ALA A 14 -6.42 7.84 18.60
CA ALA A 14 -7.35 7.24 19.56
C ALA A 14 -8.79 7.71 19.34
N ASP A 15 -9.78 6.89 19.69
CA ASP A 15 -11.18 7.30 19.63
C ASP A 15 -11.45 8.49 20.56
N LYS A 16 -12.19 9.49 20.07
CA LYS A 16 -12.59 10.67 20.83
C LYS A 16 -14.04 11.03 20.59
N ILE A 17 -14.61 11.77 21.54
CA ILE A 17 -15.93 12.37 21.40
C ILE A 17 -15.75 13.85 21.08
N GLY A 18 -16.11 14.23 19.84
CA GLY A 18 -16.11 15.60 19.38
C GLY A 18 -17.39 16.36 19.74
N LYS A 19 -17.31 17.69 19.69
CA LYS A 19 -18.43 18.62 19.87
C LYS A 19 -18.70 19.32 18.54
N LYS A 20 -19.91 19.14 18.00
CA LYS A 20 -20.34 19.84 16.77
C LYS A 20 -20.90 21.23 17.11
N LYS A 21 -20.29 22.28 16.57
CA LYS A 21 -20.79 23.67 16.68
C LYS A 21 -21.81 23.92 15.56
N LYS A 22 -23.08 24.21 15.90
CA LYS A 22 -24.06 24.70 14.92
C LYS A 22 -23.89 26.20 14.71
N ARG A 23 -24.02 26.67 13.45
CA ARG A 23 -24.16 28.10 13.13
C ARG A 23 -25.58 28.55 13.47
N GLY A 24 -25.76 29.51 14.39
CA GLY A 24 -27.06 30.06 14.80
C GLY A 24 -27.07 30.69 16.21
N ILE A 25 -28.17 31.38 16.57
CA ILE A 25 -28.36 32.15 17.82
C ILE A 25 -28.46 31.24 19.06
N LEU A 26 -28.92 29.99 18.91
CA LEU A 26 -28.89 28.97 19.97
C LEU A 26 -27.68 28.03 19.78
N ARG A 27 -26.71 28.10 20.69
CA ARG A 27 -25.56 27.20 20.75
C ARG A 27 -25.94 25.84 21.35
N THR A 28 -26.54 24.96 20.56
CA THR A 28 -26.67 23.53 20.96
C THR A 28 -25.47 22.74 20.44
N THR A 29 -24.74 22.07 21.32
CA THR A 29 -23.64 21.17 20.96
C THR A 29 -24.11 19.72 20.95
N SER A 30 -23.92 19.01 19.83
CA SER A 30 -24.12 17.55 19.78
C SER A 30 -22.78 16.84 19.90
N LYS A 31 -22.76 15.72 20.61
CA LYS A 31 -21.61 14.81 20.68
C LYS A 31 -21.53 13.98 19.39
N VAL A 32 -20.33 13.77 18.87
CA VAL A 32 -20.06 12.99 17.65
C VAL A 32 -18.83 12.13 17.89
N ASP A 33 -18.87 10.86 17.50
CA ASP A 33 -17.69 10.00 17.54
C ASP A 33 -16.67 10.43 16.48
N VAL A 34 -15.41 10.58 16.89
CA VAL A 34 -14.29 10.95 16.02
C VAL A 34 -13.25 9.84 16.11
N LEU A 35 -13.05 9.18 14.97
CA LEU A 35 -12.29 7.93 14.90
C LEU A 35 -10.78 8.18 14.65
N PRO A 36 -9.90 7.27 15.10
CA PRO A 36 -8.50 7.24 14.70
C PRO A 36 -8.34 7.33 13.19
N GLY A 37 -7.40 8.15 12.72
CA GLY A 37 -7.16 8.48 11.32
C GLY A 37 -7.87 9.75 10.83
N THR A 38 -8.67 10.40 11.68
CA THR A 38 -9.21 11.74 11.42
C THR A 38 -8.07 12.75 11.33
N LEU A 39 -8.09 13.60 10.31
CA LEU A 39 -7.12 14.67 10.11
C LEU A 39 -7.54 15.94 10.85
N LEU A 40 -6.57 16.56 11.52
CA LEU A 40 -6.80 17.61 12.52
C LEU A 40 -5.87 18.81 12.29
N PHE A 41 -6.29 19.97 12.79
CA PHE A 41 -5.45 21.16 12.93
C PHE A 41 -5.61 21.73 14.34
N LEU A 42 -4.51 22.15 14.95
CA LEU A 42 -4.54 22.73 16.30
C LEU A 42 -5.23 24.09 16.27
N THR A 43 -6.19 24.29 17.17
CA THR A 43 -6.88 25.58 17.32
C THR A 43 -6.47 26.30 18.60
N GLU A 44 -6.29 25.56 19.69
CA GLU A 44 -5.96 26.14 21.00
C GLU A 44 -5.20 25.12 21.85
N GLU A 45 -4.22 25.62 22.63
CA GLU A 45 -3.57 24.87 23.69
C GLU A 45 -4.06 25.39 25.05
N ARG A 46 -4.40 24.47 25.95
CA ARG A 46 -4.91 24.80 27.28
C ARG A 46 -4.16 24.01 28.33
N PHE A 47 -3.40 24.71 29.17
CA PHE A 47 -2.67 24.12 30.28
C PHE A 47 -3.49 24.20 31.58
N ASP A 48 -3.83 23.05 32.15
CA ASP A 48 -4.48 22.94 33.44
C ASP A 48 -3.44 22.97 34.56
N LYS A 49 -3.40 24.08 35.30
CA LYS A 49 -2.44 24.29 36.41
C LYS A 49 -2.71 23.38 37.61
N GLN A 50 -3.94 22.91 37.80
CA GLN A 50 -4.30 22.08 38.96
C GLN A 50 -3.85 20.63 38.75
N THR A 51 -4.09 20.10 37.54
CA THR A 51 -3.73 18.71 37.21
C THR A 51 -2.35 18.61 36.58
N ASN A 52 -1.72 19.73 36.20
CA ASN A 52 -0.46 19.79 35.45
C ASN A 52 -0.56 19.07 34.09
N ILE A 53 -1.70 19.21 33.40
CA ILE A 53 -1.99 18.54 32.12
C ILE A 53 -2.15 19.57 31.00
N LEU A 54 -1.49 19.31 29.87
CA LEU A 54 -1.70 20.04 28.62
C LEU A 54 -2.83 19.38 27.80
N TRP A 55 -3.85 20.17 27.47
CA TRP A 55 -4.93 19.81 26.58
C TRP A 55 -4.81 20.54 25.26
N TRP A 56 -5.07 19.85 24.16
CA TRP A 56 -5.22 20.43 22.84
C TRP A 56 -6.68 20.43 22.44
N ILE A 57 -7.13 21.58 21.93
CA ILE A 57 -8.39 21.71 21.22
C ILE A 57 -8.04 21.71 19.73
N LEU A 58 -8.59 20.76 18.99
CA LEU A 58 -8.31 20.58 17.58
C LEU A 58 -9.60 20.59 16.76
N GLY A 59 -9.57 21.28 15.62
CA GLY A 59 -10.62 21.19 14.61
C GLY A 59 -10.38 20.02 13.67
N THR A 60 -11.46 19.41 13.18
CA THR A 60 -11.36 18.32 12.19
C THR A 60 -11.34 18.86 10.76
N SER A 61 -10.47 18.32 9.91
CA SER A 61 -10.42 18.63 8.47
C SER A 61 -11.46 17.84 7.67
N ASP A 62 -11.79 16.63 8.12
CA ASP A 62 -12.71 15.71 7.45
C ASP A 62 -14.18 16.10 7.62
N GLN A 63 -14.52 16.71 8.75
CA GLN A 63 -15.88 17.10 9.10
C GLN A 63 -15.90 18.57 9.51
N GLU A 64 -16.80 19.37 8.95
CA GLU A 64 -16.85 20.79 9.31
C GLU A 64 -17.48 21.04 10.68
N ASN A 65 -16.95 22.04 11.38
CA ASN A 65 -17.47 22.53 12.66
C ASN A 65 -17.45 21.49 13.80
N ILE A 66 -16.55 20.52 13.75
CA ILE A 66 -16.30 19.60 14.87
C ILE A 66 -14.96 19.95 15.50
N GLU A 67 -14.97 20.04 16.82
CA GLU A 67 -13.77 20.16 17.65
C GLU A 67 -13.67 18.97 18.59
N ILE A 68 -12.45 18.51 18.81
CA ILE A 68 -12.11 17.52 19.83
C ILE A 68 -11.19 18.15 20.86
N GLU A 69 -11.19 17.54 22.04
CA GLU A 69 -10.27 17.84 23.12
C GLU A 69 -9.49 16.57 23.44
N CYS A 70 -8.16 16.62 23.36
CA CYS A 70 -7.31 15.46 23.60
C CYS A 70 -5.92 15.87 24.12
N GLN A 71 -5.15 14.90 24.58
CA GLN A 71 -3.75 15.12 24.95
C GLN A 71 -2.86 14.99 23.72
N PRO A 72 -1.66 15.58 23.70
CA PRO A 72 -0.73 15.45 22.58
C PRO A 72 -0.43 14.00 22.19
N THR A 73 -0.35 13.09 23.17
CA THR A 73 -0.12 11.65 22.99
C THR A 73 -1.23 10.93 22.24
N ASP A 74 -2.42 11.52 22.14
CA ASP A 74 -3.53 10.98 21.35
C ASP A 74 -3.39 11.27 19.85
N THR A 75 -2.34 11.99 19.43
CA THR A 75 -2.17 12.47 18.06
C THR A 75 -0.78 12.17 17.50
N GLY A 76 -0.70 12.00 16.19
CA GLY A 76 0.54 12.03 15.42
C GLY A 76 0.68 13.39 14.74
N GLN A 77 1.83 14.03 14.88
CA GLN A 77 2.13 15.27 14.15
C GLN A 77 2.42 14.96 12.68
N LEU A 78 1.96 15.85 11.79
CA LEU A 78 2.17 15.76 10.34
C LEU A 78 2.76 17.07 9.83
N SER A 79 3.66 16.97 8.86
CA SER A 79 3.98 18.10 7.99
C SER A 79 2.79 18.44 7.09
N LYS A 80 2.81 19.64 6.50
CA LYS A 80 1.79 20.09 5.54
C LYS A 80 1.66 19.12 4.35
N THR A 81 2.78 18.59 3.86
CA THR A 81 2.79 17.67 2.71
C THR A 81 2.22 16.31 3.08
N GLU A 82 2.59 15.75 4.23
CA GLU A 82 2.05 14.47 4.71
C GLU A 82 0.54 14.56 4.94
N PHE A 83 0.09 15.64 5.57
CA PHE A 83 -1.33 15.93 5.73
C PHE A 83 -2.05 15.96 4.38
N ALA A 84 -1.52 16.70 3.41
CA ALA A 84 -2.10 16.79 2.07
C ALA A 84 -2.10 15.43 1.33
N LEU A 85 -1.10 14.57 1.53
CA LEU A 85 -1.07 13.22 0.94
C LEU A 85 -2.13 12.29 1.53
N LEU A 86 -2.47 12.45 2.81
CA LEU A 86 -3.46 11.62 3.52
C LEU A 86 -4.91 12.10 3.32
N GLN A 87 -5.12 13.39 3.07
CA GLN A 87 -6.44 13.99 2.83
C GLN A 87 -7.33 13.27 1.79
N PRO A 88 -6.83 12.89 0.60
CA PRO A 88 -7.69 12.27 -0.43
C PRO A 88 -8.09 10.82 -0.11
N ILE A 89 -7.59 10.23 0.99
CA ILE A 89 -7.89 8.86 1.39
C ILE A 89 -9.14 8.87 2.28
N PRO A 90 -10.29 8.32 1.86
CA PRO A 90 -11.52 8.43 2.64
C PRO A 90 -11.58 7.45 3.83
N VAL A 91 -10.80 6.37 3.79
CA VAL A 91 -10.83 5.32 4.82
C VAL A 91 -9.77 5.61 5.88
N TYR A 92 -10.21 5.96 7.10
CA TYR A 92 -9.32 6.37 8.19
C TYR A 92 -8.26 5.32 8.57
N LYS A 93 -8.65 4.03 8.59
CA LYS A 93 -7.71 2.94 8.87
C LYS A 93 -6.58 2.85 7.84
N GLU A 94 -6.84 3.20 6.59
CA GLU A 94 -5.81 3.20 5.54
C GLU A 94 -4.82 4.34 5.74
N ARG A 95 -5.28 5.53 6.16
CA ARG A 95 -4.38 6.63 6.55
C ARG A 95 -3.43 6.21 7.67
N LEU A 96 -3.96 5.52 8.70
CA LEU A 96 -3.13 5.00 9.79
C LEU A 96 -2.13 3.95 9.32
N SER A 97 -2.51 3.08 8.37
CA SER A 97 -1.58 2.10 7.82
C SER A 97 -0.40 2.75 7.08
N ILE A 98 -0.64 3.87 6.39
CA ILE A 98 0.41 4.65 5.72
C ILE A 98 1.27 5.37 6.76
N LEU A 99 0.65 5.98 7.79
CA LEU A 99 1.36 6.63 8.88
C LEU A 99 2.30 5.65 9.62
N GLN A 100 1.86 4.41 9.84
CA GLN A 100 2.69 3.40 10.49
C GLN A 100 3.91 3.01 9.64
N ASP A 101 3.82 3.07 8.31
CA ASP A 101 4.95 2.89 7.40
C ASP A 101 5.59 4.24 7.06
N GLN A 102 6.30 4.84 8.02
CA GLN A 102 6.93 6.15 7.91
C GLN A 102 7.81 6.33 6.65
N PHE A 103 8.40 5.24 6.14
CA PHE A 103 9.16 5.25 4.89
C PHE A 103 8.27 5.47 3.67
N TRP A 104 7.07 4.90 3.65
CA TRP A 104 6.09 5.12 2.59
C TRP A 104 5.61 6.56 2.57
N LEU A 105 5.22 7.06 3.72
CA LEU A 105 4.73 8.42 3.84
C LEU A 105 5.81 9.40 3.39
N LYS A 106 7.06 9.20 3.84
CA LYS A 106 8.22 9.96 3.41
C LYS A 106 8.49 9.85 1.90
N GLU A 107 8.51 8.64 1.34
CA GLU A 107 8.62 8.42 -0.12
C GLU A 107 7.59 9.25 -0.88
N GLY A 108 6.33 9.25 -0.43
CA GLY A 108 5.26 10.05 -1.01
C GLY A 108 5.52 11.55 -0.99
N THR A 109 6.15 12.07 0.07
CA THR A 109 6.53 13.50 0.13
C THR A 109 7.58 13.85 -0.91
N GLU A 110 8.50 12.91 -1.19
CA GLU A 110 9.63 13.07 -2.09
C GLU A 110 9.26 12.87 -3.57
N LEU A 111 8.21 12.11 -3.90
CA LEU A 111 7.75 11.88 -5.28
C LEU A 111 7.48 13.19 -6.04
N GLN A 112 8.06 13.36 -7.23
CA GLN A 112 7.89 14.53 -8.09
C GLN A 112 7.30 14.16 -9.45
N ILE A 113 6.85 15.18 -10.18
CA ILE A 113 6.53 15.03 -11.61
C ILE A 113 7.78 14.50 -12.34
N ASN A 114 7.56 13.57 -13.24
CA ASN A 114 8.53 12.76 -13.98
C ASN A 114 9.21 11.62 -13.20
N ASP A 115 8.91 11.43 -11.91
CA ASP A 115 9.34 10.21 -11.24
C ASP A 115 8.61 8.99 -11.82
N HIS A 116 9.38 7.92 -12.03
CA HIS A 116 8.84 6.61 -12.37
C HIS A 116 8.25 5.94 -11.13
N VAL A 117 7.07 5.36 -11.31
CA VAL A 117 6.28 4.77 -10.23
C VAL A 117 5.63 3.47 -10.64
N THR A 118 5.37 2.63 -9.65
CA THR A 118 4.39 1.56 -9.77
C THR A 118 3.09 1.97 -9.08
N VAL A 119 1.96 1.59 -9.67
CA VAL A 119 0.62 1.88 -9.16
C VAL A 119 -0.18 0.60 -8.95
N ALA A 120 -0.74 0.43 -7.76
CA ALA A 120 -1.59 -0.68 -7.40
C ALA A 120 -3.02 -0.46 -7.91
N VAL A 121 -3.53 -1.34 -8.77
CA VAL A 121 -4.91 -1.30 -9.27
C VAL A 121 -5.61 -2.59 -8.93
N LYS A 122 -6.81 -2.50 -8.34
CA LYS A 122 -7.56 -3.69 -7.92
C LYS A 122 -7.80 -4.64 -9.10
N GLY A 123 -7.36 -5.88 -8.94
CA GLY A 123 -7.54 -6.93 -9.95
C GLY A 123 -6.51 -6.92 -11.08
N GLN A 124 -5.54 -6.01 -11.05
CA GLN A 124 -4.43 -5.96 -11.99
C GLN A 124 -3.10 -6.18 -11.25
N PRO A 125 -2.04 -6.63 -11.95
CA PRO A 125 -0.68 -6.52 -11.42
C PRO A 125 -0.33 -5.04 -11.19
N TYR A 126 0.75 -4.79 -10.46
CA TYR A 126 1.31 -3.44 -10.35
C TYR A 126 1.62 -2.88 -11.74
N LEU A 127 1.05 -1.72 -12.05
CA LEU A 127 1.23 -1.07 -13.34
C LEU A 127 2.38 -0.08 -13.25
N LYS A 128 3.21 -0.02 -14.30
CA LYS A 128 4.31 0.93 -14.41
C LYS A 128 3.84 2.23 -15.04
N GLY A 129 4.31 3.34 -14.51
CA GLY A 129 4.00 4.65 -15.05
C GLY A 129 5.01 5.72 -14.65
N ILE A 130 4.74 6.93 -15.11
CA ILE A 130 5.47 8.14 -14.79
C ILE A 130 4.49 9.19 -14.25
N ILE A 131 4.86 9.88 -13.18
CA ILE A 131 4.03 10.95 -12.64
C ILE A 131 4.01 12.11 -13.63
N LYS A 132 2.82 12.49 -14.12
CA LYS A 132 2.62 13.68 -14.96
C LYS A 132 1.89 14.80 -14.25
N TYR A 133 1.25 14.52 -13.12
CA TYR A 133 0.58 15.51 -12.28
C TYR A 133 0.77 15.19 -10.80
N LYS A 134 0.97 16.22 -9.98
CA LYS A 134 0.97 16.15 -8.51
C LYS A 134 0.26 17.37 -7.96
N GLY A 135 -0.88 17.19 -7.32
CA GLY A 135 -1.64 18.31 -6.74
C GLY A 135 -3.10 17.96 -6.46
N GLU A 136 -3.88 18.96 -6.05
CA GLU A 136 -5.31 18.77 -5.82
C GLU A 136 -6.07 18.63 -7.14
N LEU A 137 -7.07 17.75 -7.18
CA LEU A 137 -7.98 17.62 -8.32
C LEU A 137 -9.36 18.18 -7.98
N PRO A 138 -10.19 18.53 -8.98
CA PRO A 138 -11.45 19.19 -8.72
C PRO A 138 -12.39 18.32 -7.85
N GLY A 139 -12.76 18.85 -6.68
CA GLY A 139 -13.63 18.15 -5.72
C GLY A 139 -12.91 17.19 -4.77
N VAL A 140 -11.58 17.11 -4.81
CA VAL A 140 -10.78 16.30 -3.90
C VAL A 140 -9.73 17.19 -3.24
N LYS A 141 -9.74 17.25 -1.90
CA LYS A 141 -8.74 17.98 -1.12
C LYS A 141 -7.45 17.16 -1.02
N GLY A 142 -6.31 17.83 -0.98
CA GLY A 142 -5.01 17.19 -0.84
C GLY A 142 -4.43 16.65 -2.14
N ILE A 143 -3.23 16.08 -2.03
CA ILE A 143 -2.39 15.72 -3.17
C ILE A 143 -2.84 14.38 -3.77
N GLN A 144 -3.20 14.42 -5.05
CA GLN A 144 -3.32 13.24 -5.90
C GLN A 144 -2.22 13.23 -6.96
N PHE A 145 -1.94 12.05 -7.48
CA PHE A 145 -0.98 11.82 -8.56
C PHE A 145 -1.74 11.47 -9.84
N GLY A 146 -1.45 12.17 -10.93
CA GLY A 146 -1.81 11.76 -12.28
C GLY A 146 -0.63 11.04 -12.91
N ILE A 147 -0.83 9.80 -13.32
CA ILE A 147 0.22 8.87 -13.76
C ILE A 147 -0.07 8.47 -15.21
N GLU A 148 0.91 8.65 -16.09
CA GLU A 148 0.88 8.08 -17.44
C GLU A 148 1.51 6.69 -17.40
N LEU A 149 0.79 5.69 -17.89
CA LEU A 149 1.20 4.30 -17.95
C LEU A 149 2.18 4.04 -19.09
N LEU A 150 3.18 3.19 -18.82
CA LEU A 150 4.29 2.90 -19.73
C LEU A 150 4.32 1.42 -20.14
N GLY A 151 4.95 1.14 -21.29
CA GLY A 151 5.22 -0.23 -21.76
C GLY A 151 3.98 -1.12 -21.79
N GLU A 152 4.09 -2.33 -21.23
CA GLU A 152 2.98 -3.30 -21.14
C GLU A 152 1.81 -2.83 -20.25
N SER A 153 1.94 -1.70 -19.54
CA SER A 153 0.86 -1.11 -18.75
C SER A 153 -0.03 -0.16 -19.56
N LYS A 154 0.37 0.27 -20.76
CA LYS A 154 -0.45 1.12 -21.63
C LYS A 154 -1.83 0.51 -21.90
N GLY A 155 -2.85 1.35 -21.95
CA GLY A 155 -4.25 0.97 -22.18
C GLY A 155 -4.98 0.36 -20.98
N LYS A 156 -4.30 0.21 -19.83
CA LYS A 156 -4.88 -0.35 -18.58
C LYS A 156 -5.34 0.71 -17.58
N GLY A 157 -5.26 1.99 -17.96
CA GLY A 157 -5.69 3.13 -17.18
C GLY A 157 -7.18 3.43 -17.34
N SER A 158 -7.60 4.57 -16.81
CA SER A 158 -9.01 4.99 -16.73
C SER A 158 -9.28 6.40 -17.27
N CYS A 159 -8.24 7.14 -17.65
CA CYS A 159 -8.37 8.48 -18.22
C CYS A 159 -7.27 8.76 -19.24
N ASP A 160 -7.34 9.94 -19.85
CA ASP A 160 -6.34 10.56 -20.72
C ASP A 160 -5.75 11.84 -20.09
N GLY A 161 -6.04 12.04 -18.79
CA GLY A 161 -5.61 13.18 -17.98
C GLY A 161 -6.52 14.41 -18.03
N MET A 162 -7.72 14.29 -18.62
CA MET A 162 -8.81 15.25 -18.47
C MET A 162 -9.70 14.90 -17.25
N ILE A 163 -9.98 15.88 -16.39
CA ILE A 163 -10.84 15.72 -15.20
C ILE A 163 -11.80 16.91 -15.12
N ARG A 164 -13.11 16.65 -15.20
CA ARG A 164 -14.18 17.67 -15.19
C ARG A 164 -13.88 18.85 -16.13
N ASP A 165 -13.68 18.53 -17.41
CA ASP A 165 -13.42 19.48 -18.50
C ASP A 165 -12.12 20.31 -18.38
N ARG A 166 -11.21 19.92 -17.48
CA ARG A 166 -9.89 20.53 -17.34
C ARG A 166 -8.79 19.50 -17.59
N GLN A 167 -7.82 19.86 -18.42
CA GLN A 167 -6.62 19.06 -18.64
C GLN A 167 -5.64 19.26 -17.48
N PHE A 168 -5.22 18.18 -16.84
CA PHE A 168 -4.21 18.20 -15.77
C PHE A 168 -2.87 17.60 -16.21
N PHE A 169 -2.92 16.63 -17.11
CA PHE A 169 -1.76 16.06 -17.80
C PHE A 169 -2.26 15.41 -19.10
N THR A 170 -1.39 15.13 -20.07
CA THR A 170 -1.78 14.51 -21.34
C THR A 170 -1.14 13.14 -21.48
N CYS A 171 -1.91 12.15 -21.94
CA CYS A 171 -1.42 10.82 -22.31
C CYS A 171 -2.33 10.19 -23.37
N GLU A 172 -1.94 9.02 -23.88
CA GLU A 172 -2.79 8.23 -24.79
C GLU A 172 -4.10 7.79 -24.12
N GLN A 173 -5.11 7.44 -24.93
CA GLN A 173 -6.41 7.00 -24.44
C GLN A 173 -6.26 5.78 -23.52
N ASN A 174 -6.89 5.84 -22.34
CA ASN A 174 -6.81 4.81 -21.30
C ASN A 174 -5.37 4.54 -20.80
N CYS A 175 -4.45 5.49 -20.92
CA CYS A 175 -3.10 5.39 -20.36
C CYS A 175 -2.92 6.24 -19.11
N GLY A 176 -3.92 6.97 -18.64
CA GLY A 176 -3.86 7.78 -17.43
C GLY A 176 -4.50 7.10 -16.23
N ILE A 177 -3.87 7.21 -15.05
CA ILE A 177 -4.43 6.82 -13.75
C ILE A 177 -4.36 8.00 -12.78
N LEU A 178 -5.44 8.19 -12.02
CA LEU A 178 -5.46 9.08 -10.86
C LEU A 178 -5.32 8.23 -9.60
N ALA A 179 -4.33 8.54 -8.78
CA ALA A 179 -3.99 7.74 -7.61
C ALA A 179 -3.69 8.62 -6.39
N THR A 180 -3.85 8.05 -5.21
CA THR A 180 -3.39 8.62 -3.94
C THR A 180 -2.08 7.96 -3.52
N ILE A 181 -1.41 8.46 -2.47
CA ILE A 181 -0.20 7.81 -1.96
C ILE A 181 -0.42 6.32 -1.60
N ARG A 182 -1.66 5.94 -1.29
CA ARG A 182 -2.08 4.56 -1.01
C ARG A 182 -1.79 3.58 -2.15
N GLU A 183 -1.86 4.02 -3.39
CA GLU A 183 -1.62 3.14 -4.55
C GLU A 183 -0.20 3.26 -5.11
N VAL A 184 0.53 4.32 -4.77
CA VAL A 184 1.74 4.72 -5.50
C VAL A 184 3.01 4.39 -4.72
N ARG A 185 3.98 3.82 -5.43
CA ARG A 185 5.35 3.56 -4.96
C ARG A 185 6.36 4.03 -6.00
N ARG A 186 7.54 4.47 -5.57
CA ARG A 186 8.63 4.74 -6.51
C ARG A 186 8.99 3.44 -7.23
N ASP A 187 9.10 3.48 -8.56
CA ASP A 187 9.64 2.34 -9.31
C ASP A 187 11.14 2.32 -9.08
N GLN A 188 11.56 1.49 -8.13
CA GLN A 188 12.97 1.30 -7.75
C GLN A 188 13.79 0.67 -8.88
N TYR A 189 13.13 0.20 -9.94
CA TYR A 189 13.73 -0.45 -11.08
C TYR A 189 13.73 0.45 -12.33
N ALA A 190 13.31 1.71 -12.21
CA ALA A 190 13.28 2.64 -13.34
C ALA A 190 14.68 2.92 -13.92
N ASP A 191 15.71 2.90 -13.07
CA ASP A 191 17.11 3.06 -13.49
C ASP A 191 17.70 1.80 -14.14
N ARG A 192 16.99 0.66 -14.09
CA ARG A 192 17.45 -0.55 -14.79
C ARG A 192 17.31 -0.33 -16.29
N SER A 193 18.32 -0.76 -17.04
CA SER A 193 18.24 -0.72 -18.49
C SER A 193 17.05 -1.54 -18.99
N ASP A 194 16.43 -1.09 -20.09
CA ASP A 194 15.30 -1.79 -20.71
C ASP A 194 15.61 -3.28 -20.96
N GLN A 195 16.86 -3.61 -21.31
CA GLN A 195 17.32 -4.99 -21.51
C GLN A 195 17.14 -5.86 -20.25
N VAL A 196 17.57 -5.37 -19.08
CA VAL A 196 17.46 -6.09 -17.81
C VAL A 196 15.99 -6.35 -17.46
N TYR A 197 15.12 -5.37 -17.71
CA TYR A 197 13.68 -5.54 -17.49
C TYR A 197 13.07 -6.58 -18.43
N GLN A 198 13.42 -6.56 -19.72
CA GLN A 198 12.90 -7.54 -20.68
C GLN A 198 13.37 -8.96 -20.36
N GLU A 199 14.62 -9.13 -19.92
CA GLU A 199 15.15 -10.41 -19.46
C GLU A 199 14.44 -10.90 -18.20
N GLU A 200 14.20 -10.03 -17.22
CA GLU A 200 13.41 -10.33 -16.02
C GLU A 200 12.00 -10.82 -16.40
N GLN A 201 11.29 -10.07 -17.26
CA GLN A 201 9.94 -10.47 -17.70
C GLN A 201 9.95 -11.78 -18.48
N LYS A 202 10.98 -12.03 -19.30
CA LYS A 202 11.14 -13.30 -20.01
C LYS A 202 11.31 -14.46 -19.03
N GLN A 203 12.19 -14.35 -18.04
CA GLN A 203 12.41 -15.40 -17.03
C GLN A 203 11.15 -15.67 -16.20
N ILE A 204 10.43 -14.61 -15.79
CA ILE A 204 9.17 -14.74 -15.07
C ILE A 204 8.14 -15.49 -15.91
N ARG A 205 7.98 -15.13 -17.20
CA ARG A 205 7.06 -15.84 -18.12
C ARG A 205 7.43 -17.30 -18.31
N GLU A 206 8.71 -17.60 -18.50
CA GLU A 206 9.22 -18.97 -18.71
C GLU A 206 9.09 -19.84 -17.46
N SER A 207 9.13 -19.25 -16.25
CA SER A 207 8.85 -19.98 -15.01
C SER A 207 7.41 -20.51 -14.90
N GLY A 208 6.48 -19.89 -15.63
CA GLY A 208 5.05 -20.18 -15.56
C GLY A 208 4.36 -19.76 -14.26
N LEU A 209 5.07 -19.19 -13.27
CA LEU A 209 4.49 -18.67 -12.04
C LEU A 209 3.80 -17.32 -12.28
N LYS A 210 2.72 -17.07 -11.55
CA LYS A 210 1.99 -15.80 -11.53
C LYS A 210 1.64 -15.42 -10.11
N GLU A 211 1.42 -14.13 -9.86
CA GLU A 211 0.77 -13.69 -8.63
C GLU A 211 -0.55 -14.45 -8.42
N LYS A 212 -0.85 -14.78 -7.17
CA LYS A 212 -1.95 -15.63 -6.70
C LYS A 212 -1.83 -17.12 -6.97
N ASP A 213 -0.79 -17.57 -7.68
CA ASP A 213 -0.54 -19.00 -7.78
C ASP A 213 -0.30 -19.60 -6.38
N ARG A 214 -0.87 -20.78 -6.16
CA ARG A 214 -0.59 -21.60 -4.98
C ARG A 214 0.70 -22.37 -5.20
N ILE A 215 1.61 -22.27 -4.23
CA ILE A 215 2.94 -22.91 -4.30
C ILE A 215 3.20 -23.75 -3.07
N VAL A 216 4.25 -24.56 -3.15
CA VAL A 216 4.83 -25.35 -2.07
C VAL A 216 6.32 -25.05 -2.00
N LEU A 217 6.81 -24.72 -0.80
CA LEU A 217 8.21 -24.73 -0.44
C LEU A 217 8.50 -26.05 0.29
N ILE A 218 9.45 -26.84 -0.22
CA ILE A 218 9.89 -28.06 0.47
C ILE A 218 10.97 -27.66 1.46
N SER A 219 10.63 -27.71 2.75
CA SER A 219 11.55 -27.43 3.86
C SER A 219 11.89 -28.71 4.63
N ASP A 220 12.87 -28.63 5.53
CA ASP A 220 13.25 -29.75 6.40
C ASP A 220 12.12 -30.21 7.33
N ASN A 221 11.17 -29.31 7.65
CA ASN A 221 10.03 -29.59 8.51
C ASN A 221 8.79 -30.08 7.71
N GLY A 222 8.93 -30.23 6.40
CA GLY A 222 7.85 -30.64 5.50
C GLY A 222 7.45 -29.56 4.49
N PRO A 223 6.39 -29.83 3.68
CA PRO A 223 5.91 -28.93 2.66
C PRO A 223 5.15 -27.75 3.26
N GLU A 224 5.58 -26.53 2.95
CA GLU A 224 4.92 -25.30 3.36
C GLU A 224 4.16 -24.68 2.18
N PHE A 225 2.85 -24.53 2.35
CA PHE A 225 1.96 -24.00 1.32
C PHE A 225 1.80 -22.49 1.44
N GLY A 226 1.76 -21.81 0.31
CA GLY A 226 1.59 -20.37 0.27
C GLY A 226 1.02 -19.85 -1.04
N GLU A 227 0.77 -18.55 -1.05
CA GLU A 227 0.31 -17.80 -2.22
C GLU A 227 1.40 -16.85 -2.69
N VAL A 228 1.65 -16.82 -4.01
CA VAL A 228 2.55 -15.85 -4.61
C VAL A 228 1.95 -14.45 -4.52
N LYS A 229 2.66 -13.52 -3.90
CA LYS A 229 2.27 -12.11 -3.74
C LYS A 229 3.10 -11.13 -4.56
N TRP A 230 4.29 -11.53 -4.99
CA TRP A 230 5.21 -10.72 -5.78
C TRP A 230 6.21 -11.62 -6.51
N ILE A 231 6.68 -11.23 -7.69
CA ILE A 231 7.76 -11.90 -8.42
C ILE A 231 8.66 -10.82 -9.03
N GLY A 232 9.97 -10.91 -8.80
CA GLY A 232 10.94 -10.02 -9.42
C GLY A 232 12.35 -10.17 -8.87
N ILE A 233 13.27 -9.37 -9.36
CA ILE A 233 14.64 -9.30 -8.85
C ILE A 233 14.69 -8.28 -7.71
N LEU A 234 15.26 -8.65 -6.56
CA LEU A 234 15.36 -7.73 -5.42
C LEU A 234 16.08 -6.41 -5.77
N PRO A 235 15.70 -5.26 -5.17
CA PRO A 235 16.20 -3.94 -5.55
C PRO A 235 17.73 -3.77 -5.50
N ASP A 236 18.40 -4.50 -4.62
CA ASP A 236 19.84 -4.45 -4.39
C ASP A 236 20.59 -5.68 -4.94
N SER A 237 19.87 -6.60 -5.60
CA SER A 237 20.48 -7.81 -6.14
C SER A 237 21.25 -7.51 -7.41
N ASN A 238 22.54 -7.85 -7.40
CA ASN A 238 23.41 -7.82 -8.58
C ASN A 238 23.38 -9.13 -9.39
N ARG A 239 22.66 -10.16 -8.92
CA ARG A 239 22.68 -11.51 -9.52
C ARG A 239 21.57 -11.76 -10.55
N MET A 240 20.71 -10.77 -10.82
CA MET A 240 19.51 -10.93 -11.67
C MET A 240 18.65 -12.16 -11.33
N GLU A 241 18.72 -12.63 -10.08
CA GLU A 241 17.99 -13.81 -9.62
C GLU A 241 16.53 -13.45 -9.36
N ILE A 242 15.61 -14.16 -10.03
CA ILE A 242 14.18 -14.03 -9.79
C ILE A 242 13.85 -14.57 -8.40
N THR A 243 13.30 -13.68 -7.58
CA THR A 243 12.82 -13.95 -6.23
C THR A 243 11.29 -13.85 -6.22
N VAL A 244 10.66 -14.72 -5.45
CA VAL A 244 9.21 -14.79 -5.29
C VAL A 244 8.87 -14.41 -3.86
N GLY A 245 8.03 -13.38 -3.72
CA GLY A 245 7.41 -13.01 -2.46
C GLY A 245 6.20 -13.90 -2.20
N VAL A 246 6.23 -14.65 -1.11
CA VAL A 246 5.20 -15.62 -0.74
C VAL A 246 4.57 -15.20 0.59
N GLU A 247 3.24 -15.24 0.66
CA GLU A 247 2.52 -15.33 1.93
C GLU A 247 2.20 -16.80 2.21
N PHE A 248 2.87 -17.39 3.19
CA PHE A 248 2.62 -18.75 3.63
C PHE A 248 1.34 -18.85 4.46
N ASP A 249 0.68 -20.01 4.42
CA ASP A 249 -0.51 -20.26 5.23
C ASP A 249 -0.15 -20.32 6.72
N ASN A 250 1.02 -20.89 7.02
CA ASN A 250 1.61 -20.98 8.35
C ASN A 250 2.59 -19.82 8.61
N PRO A 251 2.83 -19.44 9.88
CA PRO A 251 3.75 -18.37 10.25
C PRO A 251 5.22 -18.81 10.19
N VAL A 252 5.66 -19.30 9.03
CA VAL A 252 7.01 -19.82 8.77
C VAL A 252 7.93 -18.82 8.06
N GLY A 253 7.43 -17.62 7.81
CA GLY A 253 8.18 -16.55 7.16
C GLY A 253 8.81 -15.54 8.12
N SER A 254 9.47 -14.55 7.54
CA SER A 254 10.08 -13.41 8.24
C SER A 254 9.44 -12.10 7.77
N GLY A 255 8.50 -11.59 8.57
CA GLY A 255 7.95 -10.24 8.37
C GLY A 255 6.65 -10.19 7.57
N THR A 256 6.46 -9.08 6.85
CA THR A 256 5.17 -8.65 6.23
C THR A 256 5.26 -8.38 4.73
N GLY A 257 6.34 -8.81 4.07
CA GLY A 257 6.64 -8.53 2.66
C GLY A 257 7.40 -7.22 2.42
N LYS A 258 7.96 -6.64 3.49
CA LYS A 258 8.93 -5.54 3.42
C LYS A 258 10.35 -6.10 3.32
N TYR A 259 11.11 -5.60 2.35
CA TYR A 259 12.51 -5.92 2.15
C TYR A 259 13.35 -4.66 2.29
N LYS A 260 14.17 -4.57 3.33
CA LYS A 260 14.87 -3.32 3.71
C LYS A 260 13.87 -2.16 3.81
N ASN A 261 14.03 -1.12 2.99
CA ASN A 261 13.13 0.04 2.95
C ASN A 261 12.04 -0.09 1.88
N HIS A 262 11.96 -1.24 1.21
CA HIS A 262 11.10 -1.45 0.05
C HIS A 262 9.93 -2.36 0.39
N ARG A 263 8.71 -1.87 0.18
CA ARG A 263 7.50 -2.68 0.26
C ARG A 263 7.35 -3.44 -1.05
N LEU A 264 7.63 -4.75 -1.06
CA LEU A 264 7.46 -5.59 -2.25
C LEU A 264 6.03 -6.16 -2.32
N PHE A 265 5.51 -6.59 -1.17
CA PHE A 265 4.13 -7.06 -1.03
C PHE A 265 3.62 -6.90 0.41
N PHE A 266 2.34 -7.14 0.60
CA PHE A 266 1.72 -7.20 1.92
C PHE A 266 1.38 -8.64 2.28
N ALA A 267 1.71 -9.01 3.52
CA ALA A 267 1.38 -10.29 4.10
C ALA A 267 1.20 -10.16 5.61
N LYS A 268 0.53 -11.13 6.23
CA LYS A 268 0.42 -11.25 7.69
C LYS A 268 1.82 -11.31 8.32
N GLN A 269 1.94 -10.78 9.54
CA GLN A 269 3.19 -10.79 10.30
C GLN A 269 3.69 -12.23 10.48
N ASN A 270 4.93 -12.49 10.10
CA ASN A 270 5.61 -13.81 10.13
C ASN A 270 5.11 -14.82 9.09
N HIS A 271 4.28 -14.41 8.12
CA HIS A 271 3.87 -15.26 7.00
C HIS A 271 4.64 -14.94 5.71
N ALA A 272 5.35 -13.81 5.67
CA ALA A 272 6.02 -13.36 4.46
C ALA A 272 7.41 -13.98 4.29
N SER A 273 7.73 -14.47 3.10
CA SER A 273 9.11 -14.84 2.74
C SER A 273 9.45 -14.41 1.33
N LEU A 274 10.74 -14.20 1.10
CA LEU A 274 11.33 -14.01 -0.22
C LEU A 274 12.14 -15.26 -0.55
N VAL A 275 11.73 -15.99 -1.58
CA VAL A 275 12.30 -17.29 -1.94
C VAL A 275 12.76 -17.25 -3.39
N PRO A 276 14.00 -17.68 -3.72
CA PRO A 276 14.41 -17.84 -5.12
C PRO A 276 13.43 -18.72 -5.88
N ILE A 277 13.13 -18.36 -7.13
CA ILE A 277 12.08 -19.03 -7.91
C ILE A 277 12.31 -20.54 -8.04
N MET A 278 13.58 -20.97 -8.07
CA MET A 278 13.98 -22.36 -8.15
C MET A 278 13.61 -23.20 -6.92
N GLY A 279 13.37 -22.57 -5.77
CA GLY A 279 12.99 -23.23 -4.53
C GLY A 279 11.48 -23.51 -4.41
N LEU A 280 10.68 -23.12 -5.41
CA LEU A 280 9.22 -23.21 -5.34
C LEU A 280 8.67 -24.16 -6.40
N MET A 281 7.62 -24.89 -6.01
CA MET A 281 6.84 -25.73 -6.89
C MET A 281 5.38 -25.28 -6.89
N LYS A 282 4.67 -25.31 -8.01
CA LYS A 282 3.20 -25.10 -8.01
C LYS A 282 2.53 -26.19 -7.18
N ALA A 283 1.57 -25.80 -6.34
CA ALA A 283 0.85 -26.74 -5.48
C ALA A 283 0.12 -27.83 -6.28
N SER A 284 -0.40 -27.50 -7.47
CA SER A 284 -1.00 -28.51 -8.37
C SER A 284 0.00 -29.60 -8.78
N VAL A 285 1.23 -29.20 -9.13
CA VAL A 285 2.30 -30.12 -9.54
C VAL A 285 2.71 -31.02 -8.37
N TYR A 286 2.85 -30.45 -7.17
CA TYR A 286 3.15 -31.20 -5.96
C TYR A 286 2.05 -32.25 -5.65
N MET A 287 0.78 -31.87 -5.76
CA MET A 287 -0.34 -32.78 -5.53
C MET A 287 -0.37 -33.92 -6.55
N GLU A 288 -0.12 -33.65 -7.83
CA GLU A 288 -0.05 -34.67 -8.87
C GLU A 288 1.07 -35.69 -8.61
N MET A 289 2.25 -35.23 -8.18
CA MET A 289 3.37 -36.09 -7.84
C MET A 289 3.02 -37.04 -6.68
N ASN A 290 2.37 -36.53 -5.63
CA ASN A 290 2.00 -37.32 -4.46
C ASN A 290 0.83 -38.29 -4.69
N GLN A 291 -0.07 -37.96 -5.62
CA GLN A 291 -1.12 -38.90 -6.03
C GLN A 291 -0.53 -40.08 -6.82
N ARG A 292 0.49 -39.84 -7.67
CA ARG A 292 1.18 -40.90 -8.41
C ARG A 292 2.01 -41.82 -7.51
N THR A 293 2.71 -41.27 -6.52
CA THR A 293 3.45 -42.09 -5.55
C THR A 293 2.51 -42.89 -4.65
N GLY A 294 1.38 -42.32 -4.22
CA GLY A 294 0.34 -43.05 -3.48
C GLY A 294 -0.34 -44.17 -4.29
N ALA A 295 -0.52 -43.98 -5.60
CA ALA A 295 -1.04 -45.02 -6.49
C ALA A 295 -0.04 -46.17 -6.70
N LEU A 296 1.26 -45.87 -6.80
CA LEU A 296 2.31 -46.88 -6.92
C LEU A 296 2.51 -47.67 -5.61
N SER A 297 2.41 -47.04 -4.45
CA SER A 297 2.48 -47.75 -3.16
C SER A 297 1.31 -48.71 -2.94
N ASN A 298 0.11 -48.35 -3.41
CA ASN A 298 -1.06 -49.23 -3.35
C ASN A 298 -0.97 -50.42 -4.32
N ASN A 299 -0.32 -50.25 -5.47
CA ASN A 299 -0.10 -51.34 -6.42
C ASN A 299 0.98 -52.33 -5.96
N CYS A 300 2.01 -51.88 -5.23
CA CYS A 300 3.01 -52.79 -4.64
C CYS A 300 2.44 -53.63 -3.47
N LEU A 301 1.46 -53.12 -2.74
CA LEU A 301 0.79 -53.87 -1.67
C LEU A 301 -0.16 -54.97 -2.19
N GLN A 302 -0.71 -54.81 -3.40
CA GLN A 302 -1.51 -55.87 -4.04
C GLN A 302 -0.65 -56.95 -4.71
N ALA A 303 0.58 -56.65 -5.11
CA ALA A 303 1.48 -57.62 -5.74
C ALA A 303 2.17 -58.58 -4.76
N ASN A 304 2.27 -58.23 -3.47
CA ASN A 304 2.87 -59.08 -2.43
C ASN A 304 1.84 -59.92 -1.64
N GLY A 305 0.57 -59.93 -2.07
CA GLY A 305 -0.52 -60.70 -1.45
C GLY A 305 -0.89 -62.00 -2.16
N MET A 306 -0.14 -62.41 -3.19
CA MET A 306 -0.27 -63.73 -3.82
C MET A 306 1.06 -64.47 -3.75
N LEU A 307 1.27 -65.19 -2.64
CA LEU A 307 1.90 -66.51 -2.54
C LEU A 307 1.72 -67.03 -1.10
#